data_AF-A0A377XND7-F1
#
_entry.id   AF-A0A377XND7-F1
#
_cell.length_a   1.000
_cell.length_b   1.000
_cell.length_c   1.000
_cell.angle_alpha   90.00
_cell.angle_beta   90.00
_cell.angle_gamma   90.00
#
_symmetry.space_group_name_H-M   'P 1'
#
loop_
_entity.id
_entity.type
_entity.pdbx_description
1 polymer ?
#
loop_
_entity_poly.entity_id
_entity_poly.type
_entity_poly.pdbx_seq_one_letter_code
_entity_poly.pdbx_strand_id
1 'polypeptide(L)'
;MMQTWLGFPFVFAMTTSVLQAIPDDLYEAATMDGASAFTRLRTITLPLVLYAIAPIIITQYTFNFNNFNIIYLFNNGGPAVAGSNAGGTDILVSWIYKLTMSSSQYAIAATITILLSIFVVGLALWQFRATKSFKNDDMA
;
A
#
# COMPACT_ATOMS: atom_id res chain seq x y z
N MET A 1 -13.51 3.59 3.97
CA MET A 1 -14.54 3.95 2.98
C MET A 1 -14.14 5.11 2.10
N MET A 2 -13.80 6.29 2.63
CA MET A 2 -13.39 7.44 1.80
C MET A 2 -12.18 7.15 0.90
N GLN A 3 -11.10 6.58 1.46
CA GLN A 3 -9.92 6.24 0.68
C GLN A 3 -10.22 5.21 -0.43
N THR A 4 -11.17 4.31 -0.21
CA THR A 4 -11.62 3.35 -1.23
C THR A 4 -12.29 4.08 -2.39
N TRP A 5 -13.16 5.04 -2.10
CA TRP A 5 -13.81 5.86 -3.12
C TRP A 5 -12.81 6.70 -3.93
N LEU A 6 -11.81 7.29 -3.27
CA LEU A 6 -10.75 8.07 -3.92
C LEU A 6 -9.78 7.20 -4.74
N GLY A 7 -9.43 6.01 -4.23
CA GLY A 7 -8.48 5.12 -4.86
C GLY A 7 -9.06 4.23 -5.95
N PHE A 8 -10.38 3.99 -5.92
CA PHE A 8 -11.05 3.06 -6.85
C PHE A 8 -10.83 3.42 -8.33
N PRO A 9 -11.01 4.68 -8.79
CA PRO A 9 -10.85 5.02 -10.20
C PRO A 9 -9.46 4.69 -10.75
N PHE A 10 -8.42 4.91 -9.94
CA PHE A 10 -7.04 4.59 -10.31
C PHE A 10 -6.84 3.09 -10.47
N VAL A 11 -7.25 2.30 -9.46
CA VAL A 11 -7.10 0.84 -9.52
C VAL A 11 -7.91 0.26 -10.68
N PHE A 12 -9.14 0.74 -10.88
CA PHE A 12 -9.99 0.34 -12.00
C PHE A 12 -9.32 0.61 -13.35
N ALA A 13 -8.83 1.84 -13.57
CA ALA A 13 -8.15 2.20 -14.82
C ALA A 13 -6.92 1.32 -15.07
N MET A 14 -6.09 1.07 -14.05
CA MET A 14 -4.91 0.22 -14.18
C MET A 14 -5.27 -1.23 -14.49
N THR A 15 -6.26 -1.80 -13.80
CA THR A 15 -6.74 -3.16 -14.06
C THR A 15 -7.36 -3.28 -15.47
N THR A 16 -8.11 -2.27 -15.92
CA THR A 16 -8.67 -2.24 -17.27
C THR A 16 -7.59 -2.19 -18.34
N SER A 17 -6.54 -1.39 -18.16
CA SER A 17 -5.40 -1.35 -19.08
C SER A 17 -4.71 -2.71 -19.20
N VAL A 18 -4.57 -3.42 -18.08
CA VAL A 18 -3.99 -4.78 -18.07
C VAL A 18 -4.92 -5.78 -18.75
N LEU A 19 -6.23 -5.72 -18.47
CA LEU A 19 -7.21 -6.59 -19.13
C LEU A 19 -7.20 -6.43 -20.65
N GLN A 20 -7.10 -5.19 -21.15
CA GLN A 20 -7.02 -4.92 -22.59
C GLN A 20 -5.71 -5.42 -23.24
N ALA A 21 -4.66 -5.64 -22.46
CA ALA A 21 -3.39 -6.16 -22.95
C ALA A 21 -3.34 -7.70 -23.03
N ILE A 22 -4.33 -8.40 -22.45
CA ILE A 22 -4.41 -9.87 -22.52
C ILE A 22 -4.85 -10.24 -23.95
N PRO A 23 -4.07 -11.04 -24.69
CA PRO A 23 -4.44 -11.50 -26.02
C PRO A 23 -5.74 -12.34 -26.03
N ASP A 24 -6.59 -12.12 -27.03
CA ASP A 24 -7.87 -12.82 -27.18
C ASP A 24 -7.72 -14.31 -27.53
N ASP A 25 -6.60 -14.69 -28.15
CA ASP A 25 -6.27 -16.06 -28.54
C ASP A 25 -6.25 -17.04 -27.33
N LEU A 26 -5.83 -16.57 -26.16
CA LEU A 26 -5.88 -17.33 -24.89
C LEU A 26 -7.32 -17.68 -24.51
N TYR A 27 -8.26 -16.78 -24.73
CA TYR A 27 -9.68 -17.00 -24.44
C TYR A 27 -10.34 -17.88 -25.48
N GLU A 28 -9.98 -17.74 -26.76
CA GLU A 28 -10.44 -18.61 -27.84
C GLU A 28 -9.97 -20.05 -27.62
N ALA A 29 -8.68 -20.26 -27.35
CA ALA A 29 -8.12 -21.58 -27.06
C ALA A 29 -8.82 -22.25 -25.86
N ALA A 30 -9.01 -21.51 -24.77
CA ALA A 30 -9.72 -22.03 -23.59
C ALA A 30 -11.19 -22.38 -23.89
N THR A 31 -11.82 -21.68 -24.83
CA THR A 31 -13.19 -21.98 -25.26
C THR A 31 -13.23 -23.26 -26.09
N MET A 32 -12.24 -23.47 -26.96
CA MET A 32 -12.07 -24.73 -27.71
C MET A 32 -11.82 -25.92 -26.78
N ASP A 33 -11.10 -25.71 -25.68
CA ASP A 33 -10.87 -26.70 -24.62
C ASP A 33 -12.09 -26.93 -23.70
N GLY A 34 -13.22 -26.25 -23.94
CA GLY A 34 -14.45 -26.42 -23.17
C GLY A 34 -14.42 -25.76 -21.78
N ALA A 35 -13.52 -24.79 -21.54
CA ALA A 35 -13.41 -24.11 -20.27
C ALA A 35 -14.65 -23.22 -19.98
N SER A 36 -15.23 -23.38 -18.79
CA SER A 36 -16.31 -22.51 -18.31
C SER A 36 -15.82 -21.07 -18.08
N ALA A 37 -16.74 -20.10 -18.03
CA ALA A 37 -16.39 -18.69 -17.76
C ALA A 37 -15.65 -18.51 -16.44
N PHE A 38 -16.03 -19.26 -15.38
CA PHE A 38 -15.34 -19.21 -14.10
C PHE A 38 -13.94 -19.82 -14.17
N THR A 39 -13.77 -20.89 -14.96
CA THR A 39 -12.46 -21.47 -15.24
C THR A 39 -11.56 -20.43 -15.90
N ARG A 40 -12.00 -19.80 -17.00
CA ARG A 40 -11.23 -18.74 -17.70
C ARG A 40 -10.88 -17.56 -16.79
N LEU A 41 -11.79 -17.16 -15.89
CA LEU A 41 -11.50 -16.12 -14.91
C LEU A 41 -10.38 -16.53 -13.95
N ARG A 42 -10.44 -17.72 -13.38
CA ARG A 42 -9.49 -18.17 -12.34
C ARG A 42 -8.14 -18.62 -12.91
N THR A 43 -8.09 -19.19 -14.11
CA THR A 43 -6.86 -19.76 -14.69
C THR A 43 -6.13 -18.81 -15.64
N ILE A 44 -6.84 -17.90 -16.31
CA ILE A 44 -6.23 -16.98 -17.30
C ILE A 44 -6.26 -15.55 -16.75
N THR A 45 -7.47 -15.02 -16.53
CA THR A 45 -7.65 -13.59 -16.27
C THR A 45 -7.03 -13.16 -14.94
N LEU A 46 -7.42 -13.82 -13.84
CA LEU A 46 -7.00 -13.44 -12.50
C LEU A 46 -5.47 -13.56 -12.30
N PRO A 47 -4.80 -14.67 -12.69
CA PRO A 47 -3.35 -14.77 -12.53
C PRO A 47 -2.57 -13.75 -13.36
N LEU A 48 -2.94 -13.55 -14.64
CA LEU A 48 -2.27 -12.59 -15.52
C LEU A 48 -2.46 -11.15 -15.02
N VAL A 49 -3.68 -10.79 -14.64
CA VAL A 49 -3.96 -9.47 -14.08
C VAL A 49 -3.17 -9.26 -12.79
N LEU A 50 -3.24 -10.20 -11.84
CA LEU A 50 -2.55 -10.08 -10.55
C LEU A 50 -1.04 -9.93 -10.71
N TYR A 51 -0.42 -10.68 -11.63
CA TYR A 51 1.01 -10.57 -11.88
C TYR A 51 1.40 -9.18 -12.39
N ALA A 52 0.62 -8.65 -13.34
CA ALA A 52 0.88 -7.33 -13.92
C ALA A 52 0.60 -6.18 -12.93
N ILE A 53 -0.45 -6.28 -12.09
CA ILE A 53 -0.81 -5.22 -11.13
C ILE A 53 -0.14 -5.35 -9.76
N ALA A 54 0.54 -6.47 -9.44
CA ALA A 54 1.16 -6.67 -8.13
C ALA A 54 2.08 -5.51 -7.70
N PRO A 55 2.97 -4.98 -8.56
CA PRO A 55 3.78 -3.81 -8.20
C PRO A 55 2.93 -2.58 -7.85
N ILE A 56 1.87 -2.33 -8.63
CA ILE A 56 0.95 -1.19 -8.44
C ILE A 56 0.22 -1.31 -7.11
N ILE A 57 -0.24 -2.52 -6.75
CA ILE A 57 -0.88 -2.77 -5.46
C ILE A 57 0.08 -2.49 -4.31
N ILE A 58 1.33 -2.95 -4.40
CA ILE A 58 2.36 -2.72 -3.38
C ILE A 58 2.60 -1.21 -3.24
N THR A 59 2.81 -0.50 -4.35
CA THR A 59 3.01 0.96 -4.33
C THR A 59 1.81 1.69 -3.72
N GLN A 60 0.59 1.31 -4.07
CA GLN A 60 -0.62 1.89 -3.48
C GLN A 60 -0.71 1.59 -1.99
N TYR A 61 -0.41 0.37 -1.55
CA TYR A 61 -0.38 0.05 -0.13
C TYR A 61 0.62 0.93 0.62
N THR A 62 1.85 1.04 0.12
CA THR A 62 2.91 1.88 0.72
C THR A 62 2.50 3.35 0.78
N PHE A 63 1.88 3.87 -0.28
CA PHE A 63 1.35 5.23 -0.31
C PHE A 63 0.27 5.44 0.75
N ASN A 64 -0.71 4.54 0.84
CA ASN A 64 -1.81 4.65 1.78
C ASN A 64 -1.37 4.49 3.25
N PHE A 65 -0.32 3.70 3.51
CA PHE A 65 0.20 3.49 4.86
C PHE A 65 0.69 4.78 5.52
N ASN A 66 1.23 5.73 4.75
CA ASN A 66 1.71 7.03 5.23
C ASN A 66 0.86 8.21 4.74
N ASN A 67 -0.41 7.98 4.37
CA ASN A 67 -1.25 9.03 3.81
C ASN A 67 -1.73 10.01 4.90
N PHE A 68 -0.87 10.96 5.24
CA PHE A 68 -1.17 12.01 6.22
C PHE A 68 -2.34 12.90 5.79
N ASN A 69 -2.36 13.28 4.50
CA ASN A 69 -3.31 14.25 3.97
C ASN A 69 -4.76 13.80 4.16
N ILE A 70 -5.06 12.52 3.89
CA ILE A 70 -6.44 12.03 4.03
C ILE A 70 -6.92 12.08 5.48
N ILE A 71 -6.05 11.75 6.44
CA ILE A 71 -6.40 11.77 7.87
C ILE A 71 -6.57 13.20 8.36
N TYR A 72 -5.61 14.08 8.05
CA TYR A 72 -5.61 15.46 8.52
C TYR A 72 -6.81 16.25 7.99
N LEU A 73 -7.09 16.13 6.69
CA LEU A 73 -8.16 16.87 6.02
C LEU A 73 -9.55 16.32 6.33
N PHE A 74 -9.69 15.01 6.49
CA PHE A 74 -11.02 14.42 6.66
C PHE A 74 -11.58 14.61 8.07
N ASN A 75 -10.82 14.21 9.09
CA ASN A 75 -11.32 14.19 10.48
C ASN A 75 -10.27 14.56 11.52
N ASN A 76 -9.11 15.05 11.09
CA ASN A 76 -7.99 15.42 11.96
C ASN A 76 -7.56 14.30 12.92
N GLY A 77 -7.66 13.03 12.48
CA GLY A 77 -7.29 11.87 13.29
C GLY A 77 -8.31 11.45 14.35
N GLY A 78 -9.49 12.08 14.41
CA GLY A 78 -10.54 11.75 15.38
C GLY A 78 -11.17 10.36 15.18
N PRO A 79 -12.01 9.88 16.12
CA PRO A 79 -12.41 10.52 17.37
C PRO A 79 -11.29 10.52 18.42
N ALA A 80 -11.40 11.36 19.45
CA ALA A 80 -10.45 11.31 20.57
C ALA A 80 -10.55 9.97 21.32
N VAL A 81 -9.41 9.42 21.74
CA VAL A 81 -9.34 8.19 22.53
C VAL A 81 -9.06 8.56 23.98
N ALA A 82 -9.91 8.09 24.91
CA ALA A 82 -9.77 8.40 26.33
C ALA A 82 -8.40 7.93 26.86
N GLY A 83 -7.68 8.82 27.54
CA GLY A 83 -6.33 8.53 28.08
C GLY A 83 -5.20 8.57 27.04
N SER A 84 -5.49 8.95 25.79
CA SER A 84 -4.48 9.08 24.73
C SER A 84 -4.44 10.51 24.17
N ASN A 85 -3.23 10.96 23.81
CA ASN A 85 -3.04 12.19 23.06
C ASN A 85 -3.21 11.98 21.52
N ALA A 86 -3.36 10.73 21.09
CA ALA A 86 -3.68 10.36 19.71
C ALA A 86 -5.18 10.11 19.56
N GLY A 87 -5.75 10.47 18.43
CA GLY A 87 -7.11 10.08 18.06
C GLY A 87 -7.17 8.67 17.45
N GLY A 88 -8.37 8.13 17.32
CA GLY A 88 -8.61 6.73 16.94
C GLY A 88 -8.29 6.40 15.50
N THR A 89 -8.13 7.41 14.63
CA THR A 89 -7.69 7.22 13.24
C THR A 89 -6.35 7.89 12.95
N ASP A 90 -5.64 8.36 13.98
CA ASP A 90 -4.31 8.92 13.78
C ASP A 90 -3.33 7.83 13.33
N ILE A 91 -2.56 8.17 12.30
CA ILE A 91 -1.33 7.46 11.95
C ILE A 91 -0.15 8.17 12.62
N LEU A 92 1.01 7.52 12.68
CA LEU A 92 2.18 8.06 13.37
C LEU A 92 2.55 9.48 12.92
N VAL A 93 2.51 9.74 11.61
CA VAL A 93 2.80 11.07 11.05
C VAL A 93 1.74 12.10 11.48
N SER A 94 0.45 11.74 11.49
CA SER A 94 -0.63 12.66 11.88
C SER A 94 -0.62 12.96 13.37
N TRP A 95 -0.25 11.96 14.19
CA TRP A 95 -0.06 12.14 15.61
C TRP A 95 1.12 13.05 15.95
N ILE A 96 2.28 12.86 15.29
CA ILE A 96 3.44 13.74 15.45
C ILE A 96 3.06 15.18 15.08
N TYR A 97 2.39 15.36 13.93
CA TYR A 97 1.90 16.68 13.52
C TYR A 97 1.00 17.33 14.57
N LYS A 98 0.05 16.57 15.14
CA LYS A 98 -0.86 17.04 16.19
C LYS A 98 -0.10 17.45 17.46
N LEU A 99 0.90 16.67 17.88
CA LEU A 99 1.74 17.01 19.04
C LEU A 99 2.49 18.32 18.84
N THR A 100 3.02 18.55 17.63
CA THR A 100 3.76 19.76 17.28
C THR A 100 2.85 20.98 17.13
N MET A 101 1.76 20.87 16.37
CA MET A 101 0.93 22.02 15.98
C MET A 101 -0.22 22.32 16.94
N SER A 102 -0.87 21.30 17.49
CA SER A 102 -2.04 21.49 18.36
C SER A 102 -1.65 21.57 19.83
N SER A 103 -0.70 20.74 20.25
CA SER A 103 -0.32 20.62 21.67
C SER A 103 0.97 21.36 22.04
N SER A 104 1.71 21.91 21.06
CA SER A 104 3.02 22.56 21.27
C SER A 104 4.05 21.69 22.03
N GLN A 105 3.93 20.37 21.97
CA GLN A 105 4.79 19.41 22.66
C GLN A 105 5.96 18.99 21.75
N TYR A 106 6.79 19.96 21.37
CA TYR A 106 7.90 19.76 20.43
C TYR A 106 8.93 18.72 20.90
N ALA A 107 9.25 18.69 22.20
CA ALA A 107 10.20 17.74 22.76
C ALA A 107 9.71 16.29 22.58
N ILE A 108 8.44 16.02 22.90
CA ILE A 108 7.83 14.69 22.77
C ILE A 108 7.77 14.28 21.28
N ALA A 109 7.34 15.19 20.41
CA ALA A 109 7.30 14.95 18.97
C ALA A 109 8.69 14.61 18.39
N ALA A 110 9.73 15.33 18.80
CA ALA A 110 11.11 15.07 18.39
C ALA A 110 11.61 13.70 18.87
N THR A 111 11.37 13.35 20.13
CA THR A 111 11.75 12.04 20.68
C THR A 111 11.07 10.90 19.92
N ILE A 112 9.76 10.99 19.67
CA ILE A 112 9.02 9.97 18.92
C ILE A 112 9.57 9.84 17.49
N THR A 113 9.87 10.96 16.84
CA THR A 113 10.43 10.97 15.47
C THR A 113 11.79 10.27 15.41
N ILE A 114 12.68 10.52 16.38
CA ILE A 114 13.98 9.86 16.46
C ILE A 114 13.83 8.35 16.68
N LEU A 115 12.97 7.94 17.61
CA LEU A 115 12.70 6.53 17.88
C LEU A 115 12.15 5.81 16.64
N LEU A 116 11.23 6.45 15.92
CA LEU A 116 10.70 5.93 14.67
C LEU A 116 11.76 5.82 13.58
N SER A 117 12.63 6.82 13.43
CA SER A 117 13.73 6.78 12.48
C SER A 117 14.65 5.59 12.76
N ILE A 118 15.01 5.35 14.02
CA ILE A 118 15.84 4.20 14.41
C ILE A 118 15.13 2.89 14.07
N PHE A 119 13.83 2.78 14.37
CA PHE A 119 13.04 1.59 14.05
C PHE A 119 12.97 1.31 12.55
N VAL A 120 12.66 2.32 11.73
CA VAL A 120 12.55 2.19 10.26
C VAL A 120 13.91 1.86 9.63
N VAL A 121 14.98 2.55 10.05
CA VAL A 121 16.34 2.25 9.58
C VAL A 121 16.75 0.84 9.98
N GLY A 122 16.45 0.42 11.21
CA GLY A 122 16.71 -0.95 11.68
C GLY A 122 16.00 -2.01 10.83
N LEU A 123 14.71 -1.81 10.56
CA LEU A 123 13.95 -2.69 9.66
C LEU A 123 14.50 -2.68 8.24
N ALA A 124 14.83 -1.52 7.69
CA ALA A 124 15.41 -1.42 6.34
C ALA A 124 16.73 -2.17 6.25
N LEU A 125 17.63 -1.99 7.22
CA LEU A 125 18.89 -2.72 7.30
C LEU A 125 18.68 -4.23 7.42
N TRP A 126 17.70 -4.66 8.22
CA TRP A 126 17.35 -6.08 8.32
C TRP A 126 16.82 -6.65 7.00
N GLN A 127 15.89 -5.95 6.34
CA GLN A 127 15.35 -6.34 5.04
C GLN A 127 16.45 -6.40 3.96
N PHE A 128 17.35 -5.40 3.92
CA PHE A 128 18.50 -5.40 3.02
C PHE A 128 19.44 -6.58 3.27
N ARG A 129 19.65 -6.97 4.53
CA ARG A 129 20.48 -8.15 4.87
C ARG A 129 19.79 -9.49 4.61
N ALA A 130 18.46 -9.55 4.73
CA ALA A 130 17.68 -10.77 4.47
C ALA A 130 17.46 -11.02 2.98
N THR A 131 17.43 -9.98 2.17
CA THR A 131 17.21 -10.06 0.72
C THR A 131 18.48 -10.58 0.02
N LYS A 132 18.47 -11.85 -0.41
CA LYS A 132 19.56 -12.52 -1.13
C LYS A 132 19.92 -11.92 -2.50
N SER A 133 19.30 -10.82 -2.92
CA SER A 133 19.50 -10.21 -4.24
C SER A 133 20.95 -9.80 -4.51
N PHE A 134 21.73 -9.49 -3.47
CA PHE A 134 23.14 -9.09 -3.63
C PHE A 134 24.16 -10.23 -3.47
N LYS A 135 23.74 -11.46 -3.13
CA LYS A 135 24.69 -12.58 -3.01
C LYS A 135 24.98 -13.28 -4.35
N ASN A 136 24.22 -12.94 -5.40
CA ASN A 136 24.37 -13.52 -6.73
C ASN A 136 25.01 -12.56 -7.75
N ASP A 137 25.25 -11.30 -7.40
CA ASP A 137 25.96 -10.34 -8.29
C ASP A 137 27.49 -10.45 -8.17
N ASP A 138 28.00 -11.14 -7.14
CA ASP A 138 29.43 -11.43 -6.97
C ASP A 138 29.87 -12.75 -7.64
N MET A 139 28.95 -13.43 -8.36
CA MET A 139 29.18 -14.74 -9.00
C MET A 139 28.85 -14.71 -10.50
N ALA A 140 29.19 -13.62 -11.19
CA ALA A 140 29.23 -13.50 -12.64
C ALA A 140 30.59 -12.96 -13.10
#